data_AF-A0A183SYK7-F1
#
_entry.id   AF-A0A183SYK7-F1
#
_cell.length_a   1.000
_cell.length_b   1.000
_cell.length_c   1.000
_cell.angle_alpha   90.00
_cell.angle_beta   90.00
_cell.angle_gamma   90.00
#
_symmetry.space_group_name_H-M   'P 1'
#
loop_
_entity.id
_entity.type
_entity.pdbx_description
1 polymer ?
#
loop_
_entity_poly.entity_id
_entity_poly.type
_entity_poly.pdbx_seq_one_letter_code
_entity_poly.pdbx_strand_id
1 'polypeptide(L)'
;MQIPEAIVAFAESVLDLLISHLVTTPTAEVDQNRCQFSAPFIVLGLRALLNLPSVATQPQALALQHRLLSMLVPPADPVDQSDAPEFHLRVTCLTNYANLLLPAEVNTADGDKVDFLSATFHCTTSVLYPQKCYCLVGQELLRAWQGARKGCTTQTSPPSSSRMTVIEDACLRAYLQFSSLLPESILGDIVSDVIEAAVLAVTTGVYSLQTQTLGLALISTLATVLPSSLRSGISDGHADDLFEKLPLILQNTSGSATDDPATAEREARMRYHLAVCLSALVDFPAPITARHKGRVRRVLEHLLDDDCRSVRLQASRANIRWYLRV
;
A
#
# COMPACT_ATOMS: atom_id res chain seq x y z
N MET A 1 8.77 7.71 -30.61
CA MET A 1 7.37 7.78 -31.06
C MET A 1 6.73 8.95 -30.33
N GLN A 2 6.33 10.01 -31.03
CA GLN A 2 5.69 11.17 -30.42
C GLN A 2 4.19 10.88 -30.24
N ILE A 3 3.60 11.26 -29.11
CA ILE A 3 2.14 11.23 -28.97
C ILE A 3 1.57 12.35 -29.86
N PRO A 4 0.55 12.07 -30.71
CA PRO A 4 -0.15 13.11 -31.43
C PRO A 4 -0.79 14.12 -30.47
N GLU A 5 -0.62 15.41 -30.74
CA GLU A 5 -1.18 16.52 -29.95
C GLU A 5 -2.68 16.36 -29.68
N ALA A 6 -3.42 15.86 -30.68
CA ALA A 6 -4.85 15.58 -30.59
C ALA A 6 -5.21 14.56 -29.50
N ILE A 7 -4.34 13.59 -29.20
CA ILE A 7 -4.58 12.60 -28.14
C ILE A 7 -4.42 13.25 -26.76
N VAL A 8 -3.44 14.13 -26.59
CA VAL A 8 -3.22 14.85 -25.33
C VAL A 8 -4.39 15.80 -25.07
N ALA A 9 -4.80 16.58 -26.08
CA ALA A 9 -5.95 17.48 -25.99
C ALA A 9 -7.27 16.74 -25.71
N PHE A 10 -7.46 15.55 -26.30
CA PHE A 10 -8.60 14.69 -25.99
C PHE A 10 -8.57 14.19 -24.53
N ALA A 11 -7.41 13.72 -24.05
CA ALA A 11 -7.27 13.27 -22.66
C ALA A 11 -7.50 14.41 -21.66
N GLU A 12 -7.04 15.63 -21.96
CA GLU A 12 -7.34 16.83 -21.17
C GLU A 12 -8.84 17.13 -21.14
N SER A 13 -9.51 17.08 -22.29
CA SER A 13 -10.96 17.32 -22.40
C SER A 13 -11.78 16.29 -21.60
N VAL A 14 -11.38 15.02 -21.66
CA VAL A 14 -12.01 13.95 -20.87
C VAL A 14 -11.76 14.17 -19.38
N LEU A 15 -10.55 14.59 -18.99
CA LEU A 15 -10.25 14.87 -17.59
C LEU A 15 -11.09 16.05 -17.07
N ASP A 16 -11.23 17.13 -17.83
CA ASP A 16 -12.07 18.28 -17.48
C ASP A 16 -13.54 17.86 -17.33
N LEU A 17 -14.02 16.98 -18.21
CA LEU A 17 -15.36 16.43 -18.12
C LEU A 17 -15.53 15.60 -16.83
N LEU A 18 -14.58 14.71 -16.51
CA LEU A 18 -14.63 13.90 -15.29
C LEU A 18 -14.61 14.77 -14.03
N ILE A 19 -13.74 15.78 -13.97
CA ILE A 19 -13.65 16.70 -12.83
C ILE A 19 -14.94 17.53 -12.71
N SER A 20 -15.48 18.07 -13.82
CA SER A 20 -16.73 18.84 -13.78
C SER A 20 -17.93 18.00 -13.31
N HIS A 21 -17.97 16.72 -13.67
CA HIS A 21 -18.96 15.78 -13.16
C HIS A 21 -18.79 15.47 -11.67
N LEU A 22 -17.59 15.58 -11.11
CA LEU A 22 -17.38 15.40 -9.67
C LEU A 22 -17.83 16.63 -8.85
N VAL A 23 -17.87 17.82 -9.45
CA VAL A 23 -18.21 19.09 -8.76
C VAL A 23 -19.72 19.40 -8.75
N THR A 24 -20.51 18.81 -9.67
CA THR A 24 -21.84 19.32 -10.01
C THR A 24 -23.04 18.70 -9.28
N THR A 25 -22.90 17.68 -8.42
CA THR A 25 -24.07 17.11 -7.69
C THR A 25 -23.72 16.59 -6.27
N PRO A 26 -24.43 17.02 -5.21
CA PRO A 26 -23.97 16.90 -3.82
C PRO A 26 -24.50 15.66 -3.06
N THR A 27 -24.42 14.45 -3.60
CA THR A 27 -24.86 13.24 -2.87
C THR A 27 -23.74 12.22 -2.71
N ALA A 28 -23.41 11.87 -1.47
CA ALA A 28 -22.25 11.06 -1.09
C ALA A 28 -22.14 9.68 -1.80
N GLU A 29 -23.26 8.99 -2.06
CA GLU A 29 -23.24 7.69 -2.77
C GLU A 29 -22.90 7.84 -4.26
N VAL A 30 -23.35 8.93 -4.88
CA VAL A 30 -23.06 9.25 -6.28
C VAL A 30 -21.59 9.66 -6.42
N ASP A 31 -21.05 10.35 -5.41
CA ASP A 31 -19.64 10.76 -5.39
C ASP A 31 -18.70 9.56 -5.30
N GLN A 32 -19.04 8.53 -4.51
CA GLN A 32 -18.23 7.31 -4.41
C GLN A 32 -18.18 6.53 -5.73
N ASN A 33 -19.33 6.33 -6.40
CA ASN A 33 -19.40 5.63 -7.68
C ASN A 33 -18.66 6.40 -8.79
N ARG A 34 -18.75 7.74 -8.80
CA ARG A 34 -18.02 8.58 -9.75
C ARG A 34 -16.51 8.57 -9.52
N CYS A 35 -16.09 8.58 -8.26
CA CYS A 35 -14.67 8.42 -7.91
C CYS A 35 -14.14 7.05 -8.37
N GLN A 36 -14.92 5.98 -8.19
CA GLN A 36 -14.54 4.65 -8.65
C GLN A 36 -14.40 4.56 -10.18
N PHE A 37 -15.20 5.30 -10.94
CA PHE A 37 -15.11 5.36 -12.40
C PHE A 37 -13.95 6.24 -12.89
N SER A 38 -13.72 7.37 -12.22
CA SER A 38 -12.72 8.37 -12.65
C SER A 38 -11.29 8.01 -12.24
N ALA A 39 -11.12 7.34 -11.11
CA ALA A 39 -9.79 6.99 -10.57
C ALA A 39 -8.96 6.09 -11.49
N PRO A 40 -9.51 5.02 -12.13
CA PRO A 40 -8.76 4.23 -13.11
C PRO A 40 -8.24 5.07 -14.27
N PHE A 41 -9.03 6.02 -14.78
CA PHE A 41 -8.61 6.90 -15.87
C PHE A 41 -7.40 7.75 -15.47
N ILE A 42 -7.42 8.33 -14.27
CA ILE A 42 -6.31 9.13 -13.73
C ILE A 42 -5.05 8.27 -13.59
N VAL A 43 -5.16 7.10 -12.95
CA VAL A 43 -3.99 6.27 -12.66
C VAL A 43 -3.42 5.62 -13.92
N LEU A 44 -4.26 5.10 -14.82
CA LEU A 44 -3.82 4.49 -16.08
C LEU A 44 -3.29 5.55 -17.06
N GLY A 45 -3.92 6.74 -17.09
CA GLY A 45 -3.42 7.88 -17.85
C GLY A 45 -2.04 8.32 -17.35
N LEU A 46 -1.85 8.39 -16.02
CA LEU A 46 -0.56 8.69 -15.42
C LEU A 46 0.48 7.62 -15.75
N ARG A 47 0.14 6.33 -15.64
CA ARG A 47 1.01 5.22 -16.05
C ARG A 47 1.44 5.34 -17.51
N ALA A 48 0.50 5.63 -18.42
CA ALA A 48 0.80 5.79 -19.84
C ALA A 48 1.79 6.93 -20.08
N LEU A 49 1.61 8.09 -19.43
CA LEU A 49 2.52 9.24 -19.52
C LEU A 49 3.88 8.96 -18.89
N LEU A 50 3.92 8.28 -17.74
CA LEU A 50 5.17 7.89 -17.08
C LEU A 50 5.97 6.90 -17.92
N ASN A 51 5.33 6.04 -18.71
CA ASN A 51 6.00 5.08 -19.60
C ASN A 51 6.57 5.74 -20.87
N LEU A 52 6.28 7.03 -21.12
CA LEU A 52 6.87 7.73 -22.26
C LEU A 52 8.37 7.97 -22.04
N PRO A 53 9.20 7.75 -23.08
CA PRO A 53 10.60 8.10 -23.03
C PRO A 53 10.75 9.62 -22.91
N SER A 54 11.63 10.09 -22.00
CA SER A 54 11.79 11.51 -21.67
C SER A 54 12.14 12.40 -22.88
N VAL A 55 12.74 11.83 -23.93
CA VAL A 55 13.10 12.52 -25.17
C VAL A 55 11.87 12.77 -26.07
N ALA A 56 10.77 12.07 -25.85
CA ALA A 56 9.52 12.20 -26.62
C ALA A 56 8.44 13.03 -25.92
N THR A 57 8.67 13.48 -24.69
CA THR A 57 7.69 14.25 -23.91
C THR A 57 7.56 15.67 -24.46
N GLN A 58 6.47 15.92 -25.18
CA GLN A 58 6.03 17.25 -25.57
C GLN A 58 5.61 18.06 -24.31
N PRO A 59 5.70 19.40 -24.33
CA PRO A 59 5.35 20.23 -23.18
C PRO A 59 3.92 20.01 -22.68
N GLN A 60 2.97 19.74 -23.59
CA GLN A 60 1.58 19.44 -23.23
C GLN A 60 1.44 18.11 -22.49
N ALA A 61 2.13 17.05 -22.94
CA ALA A 61 2.13 15.75 -22.26
C ALA A 61 2.74 15.86 -20.85
N LEU A 62 3.77 16.69 -20.69
CA LEU A 62 4.38 16.98 -19.39
C LEU A 62 3.44 17.79 -18.48
N ALA A 63 2.73 18.77 -19.02
CA ALA A 63 1.71 19.51 -18.28
C ALA A 63 0.57 18.61 -17.79
N LEU A 64 0.05 17.73 -18.66
CA LEU A 64 -0.95 16.73 -18.29
C LEU A 64 -0.40 15.76 -17.24
N GLN A 65 0.85 15.30 -17.37
CA GLN A 65 1.49 14.44 -16.38
C GLN A 65 1.55 15.12 -15.00
N HIS A 66 1.98 16.38 -14.93
CA HIS A 66 1.99 17.14 -13.68
C HIS A 66 0.59 17.31 -13.08
N ARG A 67 -0.41 17.56 -13.93
CA ARG A 67 -1.81 17.69 -13.51
C ARG A 67 -2.37 16.38 -12.94
N LEU A 68 -2.08 15.24 -13.58
CA LEU A 68 -2.46 13.92 -13.05
C LEU A 68 -1.74 13.60 -11.74
N LEU A 69 -0.44 13.94 -11.64
CA LEU A 69 0.33 13.79 -10.41
C LEU A 69 -0.23 14.63 -9.26
N SER A 70 -0.62 15.89 -9.49
CA SER A 70 -1.20 16.76 -8.46
C SER A 70 -2.57 16.30 -7.95
N MET A 71 -3.30 15.52 -8.75
CA MET A 71 -4.54 14.90 -8.28
C MET A 71 -4.27 13.68 -7.38
N LEU A 72 -3.21 12.92 -7.65
CA LEU A 72 -2.84 11.73 -6.89
C LEU A 72 -2.10 12.07 -5.59
N VAL A 73 -1.06 12.91 -5.67
CA VAL A 73 -0.21 13.29 -4.54
C VAL A 73 -0.83 14.50 -3.83
N PRO A 74 -1.07 14.44 -2.51
CA PRO A 74 -1.54 15.58 -1.75
C PRO A 74 -0.54 16.75 -1.81
N PRO A 75 -1.00 18.01 -1.86
CA PRO A 75 -0.11 19.16 -1.73
C PRO A 75 0.60 19.14 -0.35
N ALA A 76 1.81 19.68 -0.30
CA ALA A 76 2.62 19.73 0.93
C ALA A 76 1.96 20.52 2.06
N ASP A 77 1.18 21.55 1.70
CA ASP A 77 0.37 22.33 2.62
C ASP A 77 -1.11 21.92 2.47
N PRO A 78 -1.68 21.17 3.42
CA PRO A 78 -3.09 20.88 3.42
C PRO A 78 -3.84 22.14 3.86
N VAL A 79 -4.18 23.02 2.91
CA VAL A 79 -5.33 23.89 3.09
C VAL A 79 -6.53 22.97 3.30
N ASP A 80 -7.41 23.28 4.25
CA ASP A 80 -8.62 22.52 4.61
C ASP A 80 -9.58 22.36 3.40
N GLN A 81 -9.20 21.53 2.44
CA GLN A 81 -9.97 21.16 1.23
C GLN A 81 -10.74 19.86 1.49
N SER A 82 -11.13 19.64 2.74
CA SER A 82 -11.60 18.35 3.23
C SER A 82 -13.01 17.98 2.73
N ASP A 83 -13.75 18.93 2.16
CA ASP A 83 -15.05 18.74 1.48
C ASP A 83 -14.96 18.82 -0.06
N ALA A 84 -13.76 18.96 -0.62
CA ALA A 84 -13.62 19.01 -2.08
C ALA A 84 -13.79 17.60 -2.68
N PRO A 85 -14.53 17.45 -3.80
CA PRO A 85 -14.66 16.16 -4.48
C PRO A 85 -13.31 15.57 -4.92
N GLU A 86 -12.31 16.43 -5.12
CA GLU A 86 -10.92 16.03 -5.38
C GLU A 86 -10.30 15.22 -4.23
N PHE A 87 -10.70 15.47 -2.98
CA PHE A 87 -10.23 14.71 -1.82
C PHE A 87 -10.69 13.25 -1.91
N HIS A 88 -11.98 13.02 -2.17
CA HIS A 88 -12.55 11.67 -2.28
C HIS A 88 -11.98 10.91 -3.49
N LEU A 89 -11.79 11.61 -4.61
CA LEU A 89 -11.15 11.05 -5.78
C LEU A 89 -9.71 10.61 -5.47
N ARG A 90 -8.94 11.47 -4.81
CA ARG A 90 -7.56 11.19 -4.40
C ARG A 90 -7.48 9.97 -3.50
N VAL A 91 -8.28 9.93 -2.43
CA VAL A 91 -8.33 8.78 -1.52
C VAL A 91 -8.67 7.50 -2.29
N THR A 92 -9.62 7.57 -3.24
CA THR A 92 -9.99 6.42 -4.08
C THR A 92 -8.83 5.97 -4.97
N CYS A 93 -8.13 6.89 -5.63
CA CYS A 93 -6.93 6.59 -6.42
C CYS A 93 -5.86 5.88 -5.58
N LEU A 94 -5.55 6.43 -4.40
CA LEU A 94 -4.49 5.94 -3.52
C LEU A 94 -4.82 4.56 -2.91
N THR A 95 -6.06 4.35 -2.48
CA THR A 95 -6.44 3.12 -1.75
C THR A 95 -6.73 1.94 -2.67
N ASN A 96 -7.33 2.18 -3.84
CA ASN A 96 -7.87 1.12 -4.69
C ASN A 96 -7.10 0.91 -5.98
N TYR A 97 -6.36 1.91 -6.45
CA TYR A 97 -5.80 1.88 -7.81
C TYR A 97 -4.30 2.16 -7.89
N ALA A 98 -3.62 2.51 -6.78
CA ALA A 98 -2.18 2.81 -6.79
C ALA A 98 -1.34 1.65 -7.34
N ASN A 99 -1.78 0.40 -7.14
CA ASN A 99 -1.16 -0.79 -7.71
C ASN A 99 -1.11 -0.79 -9.25
N LEU A 100 -2.01 -0.08 -9.93
CA LEU A 100 -2.04 0.00 -11.39
C LEU A 100 -0.89 0.83 -11.97
N LEU A 101 -0.18 1.62 -11.16
CA LEU A 101 0.97 2.42 -11.61
C LEU A 101 2.15 1.55 -12.04
N LEU A 102 2.37 0.41 -11.40
CA LEU A 102 3.43 -0.52 -11.76
C LEU A 102 2.81 -1.74 -12.46
N PRO A 103 3.56 -2.41 -13.36
CA PRO A 103 3.13 -3.71 -13.86
C PRO A 103 3.03 -4.67 -12.68
N ALA A 104 1.87 -5.29 -12.53
CA ALA A 104 1.60 -6.31 -11.54
C ALA A 104 1.09 -7.55 -12.28
N GLU A 105 1.66 -8.71 -11.98
CA GLU A 105 1.12 -9.97 -12.48
C GLU A 105 -0.24 -10.22 -11.82
N VAL A 106 -1.31 -10.23 -12.59
CA VAL A 106 -2.64 -10.62 -12.08
C VAL A 106 -2.74 -12.13 -12.24
N ASN A 107 -2.86 -12.84 -11.12
CA ASN A 107 -3.19 -14.26 -11.14
C ASN A 107 -4.64 -14.40 -11.64
N THR A 108 -4.82 -15.01 -12.80
CA THR A 108 -6.17 -15.36 -13.28
C THR A 108 -6.68 -16.60 -12.55
N ALA A 109 -8.00 -16.82 -12.59
CA ALA A 109 -8.65 -17.97 -11.95
C ALA A 109 -8.12 -19.33 -12.42
N ASP A 110 -7.52 -19.38 -13.62
CA ASP A 110 -6.91 -20.57 -14.22
C ASP A 110 -5.42 -20.76 -13.82
N GLY A 111 -4.88 -19.91 -12.94
CA GLY A 111 -3.48 -19.97 -12.52
C GLY A 111 -2.49 -19.37 -13.53
N ASP A 112 -2.98 -18.92 -14.69
CA ASP A 112 -2.19 -18.17 -15.65
C ASP A 112 -1.95 -16.74 -15.13
N LYS A 113 -0.68 -16.33 -15.15
CA LYS A 113 -0.27 -14.96 -14.81
C LYS A 113 -0.49 -14.10 -16.05
N VAL A 114 -1.56 -13.32 -16.05
CA VAL A 114 -1.83 -12.37 -17.13
C VAL A 114 -1.51 -10.98 -16.60
N ASP A 115 -0.46 -10.35 -17.13
CA ASP A 115 -0.34 -8.91 -17.00
C ASP A 115 -1.42 -8.30 -17.89
N PHE A 116 -2.57 -7.97 -17.27
CA PHE A 116 -3.78 -7.43 -17.89
C PHE A 116 -3.51 -6.20 -18.77
N LEU A 117 -2.34 -5.57 -18.60
CA LEU A 117 -1.93 -4.37 -19.32
C LEU A 117 -0.77 -4.62 -20.30
N SER A 118 -0.05 -5.74 -20.22
CA SER A 118 0.96 -6.14 -21.23
C SER A 118 0.34 -6.46 -22.60
N ALA A 119 -0.88 -7.00 -22.60
CA ALA A 119 -1.61 -7.34 -23.81
C ALA A 119 -2.16 -6.10 -24.53
N THR A 120 -2.43 -5.01 -23.80
CA THR A 120 -3.07 -3.79 -24.32
C THR A 120 -2.07 -2.66 -24.57
N PHE A 121 -0.99 -2.60 -23.79
CA PHE A 121 0.12 -1.66 -23.97
C PHE A 121 1.38 -2.43 -24.37
N HIS A 122 1.54 -2.72 -25.67
CA HIS A 122 2.76 -3.27 -26.27
C HIS A 122 4.00 -2.34 -26.17
N CYS A 123 3.88 -1.21 -25.48
CA CYS A 123 4.97 -0.30 -25.20
C CYS A 123 5.87 -0.97 -24.16
N THR A 124 6.86 -1.75 -24.65
CA THR A 124 8.04 -2.23 -23.93
C THR A 124 8.31 -1.34 -22.73
N THR A 125 7.91 -1.79 -21.53
CA THR A 125 8.16 -1.02 -20.31
C THR A 125 9.65 -0.81 -20.26
N SER A 126 10.08 0.46 -20.36
CA SER A 126 11.49 0.79 -20.23
C SER A 126 12.01 0.11 -18.96
N VAL A 127 13.21 -0.47 -18.99
CA VAL A 127 13.82 -1.09 -17.80
C VAL A 127 13.89 -0.08 -16.64
N LEU A 128 13.91 1.21 -16.95
CA LEU A 128 13.93 2.33 -16.01
C LEU A 128 12.54 2.81 -15.58
N TYR A 129 11.45 2.25 -16.12
CA TYR A 129 10.08 2.65 -15.78
C TYR A 129 9.77 2.53 -14.28
N PRO A 130 10.10 1.42 -13.59
CA PRO A 130 9.88 1.32 -12.15
C PRO A 130 10.66 2.38 -11.37
N GLN A 131 11.89 2.69 -11.79
CA GLN A 131 12.72 3.73 -11.16
C GLN A 131 12.12 5.12 -11.35
N LYS A 132 11.70 5.46 -12.57
CA LYS A 132 11.00 6.72 -12.87
C LYS A 132 9.72 6.86 -12.06
N CYS A 133 8.93 5.79 -11.94
CA CYS A 133 7.72 5.80 -11.12
C CYS A 133 8.03 6.01 -9.64
N TYR A 134 9.07 5.37 -9.12
CA TYR A 134 9.47 5.57 -7.73
C TYR A 134 9.90 7.01 -7.48
N CYS A 135 10.75 7.58 -8.34
CA CYS A 135 11.20 8.97 -8.19
C CYS A 135 10.06 9.99 -8.27
N LEU A 136 9.08 9.78 -9.16
CA LEU A 136 8.02 10.76 -9.41
C LEU A 136 6.75 10.53 -8.56
N VAL A 137 6.51 9.31 -8.09
CA VAL A 137 5.31 8.97 -7.31
C VAL A 137 5.69 8.41 -5.95
N GLY A 138 6.53 7.37 -5.90
CA GLY A 138 6.90 6.71 -4.64
C GLY A 138 7.49 7.67 -3.59
N GLN A 139 8.44 8.52 -3.99
CA GLN A 139 9.04 9.53 -3.10
C GLN A 139 8.04 10.60 -2.66
N GLU A 140 7.13 11.01 -3.54
CA GLU A 140 6.10 11.99 -3.23
C GLU A 140 5.07 11.43 -2.25
N LEU A 141 4.67 10.15 -2.41
CA LEU A 141 3.79 9.46 -1.46
C LEU A 141 4.44 9.33 -0.08
N LEU A 142 5.73 8.99 -0.02
CA LEU A 142 6.49 8.93 1.22
C LEU A 142 6.51 10.30 1.92
N ARG A 143 6.82 11.36 1.18
CA ARG A 143 6.84 12.73 1.71
C ARG A 143 5.45 13.20 2.17
N ALA A 144 4.40 12.89 1.41
CA ALA A 144 3.03 13.22 1.77
C ALA A 144 2.58 12.49 3.05
N TRP A 145 2.88 11.20 3.19
CA TRP A 145 2.59 10.44 4.41
C TRP A 145 3.33 11.01 5.62
N GLN A 146 4.64 11.24 5.51
CA GLN A 146 5.45 11.81 6.59
C GLN A 146 4.97 13.23 6.98
N GLY A 147 4.56 14.03 6.00
CA GLY A 147 3.97 15.35 6.21
C GLY A 147 2.65 15.30 6.97
N ALA A 148 1.71 14.44 6.53
CA ALA A 148 0.41 14.25 7.19
C ALA A 148 0.57 13.82 8.65
N ARG A 149 1.46 12.85 8.90
CA ARG A 149 1.77 12.35 10.25
C ARG A 149 2.30 13.44 11.19
N LYS A 150 3.23 14.29 10.71
CA LYS A 150 3.75 15.42 11.50
C LYS A 150 2.63 16.40 11.88
N GLY A 151 1.74 16.72 10.95
CA GLY A 151 0.59 17.59 11.18
C GLY A 151 -0.36 17.06 12.25
N CYS A 152 -0.53 15.74 12.36
CA CYS A 152 -1.34 15.11 13.41
C CYS A 152 -0.68 15.19 14.79
N THR A 153 0.65 15.08 14.89
CA THR A 153 1.36 15.13 16.20
C THR A 153 1.36 16.51 16.87
N THR A 154 1.14 17.59 16.10
CA THR A 154 1.08 18.96 16.62
C THR A 154 -0.32 19.39 17.10
N GLN A 155 -1.35 18.56 16.90
CA GLN A 155 -2.71 18.84 17.36
C GLN A 155 -2.93 18.27 18.76
N THR A 156 -3.44 19.09 19.68
CA THR A 156 -3.58 18.82 21.12
C THR A 156 -4.64 17.76 21.50
N SER A 157 -5.36 17.20 20.53
CA SER A 157 -6.32 16.12 20.73
C SER A 157 -6.61 15.40 19.41
N PRO A 158 -6.40 14.07 19.31
CA PRO A 158 -6.79 13.34 18.11
C PRO A 158 -8.28 13.02 18.15
N PRO A 159 -9.12 13.53 17.22
CA PRO A 159 -10.44 12.97 17.02
C PRO A 159 -10.24 11.59 16.40
N SER A 160 -10.90 10.57 16.94
CA SER A 160 -10.84 9.16 16.51
C SER A 160 -11.39 8.87 15.10
N SER A 161 -11.47 9.89 14.24
CA SER A 161 -11.94 9.81 12.84
C SER A 161 -11.64 11.08 12.03
N SER A 162 -10.53 11.79 12.31
CA SER A 162 -10.23 13.00 11.53
C SER A 162 -9.89 12.65 10.08
N ARG A 163 -10.38 13.42 9.09
CA ARG A 163 -10.09 13.20 7.65
C ARG A 163 -8.58 13.20 7.35
N MET A 164 -7.78 13.82 8.21
CA MET A 164 -6.33 13.78 8.16
C MET A 164 -5.77 12.36 8.36
N THR A 165 -6.38 11.53 9.23
CA THR A 165 -5.98 10.13 9.39
C THR A 165 -6.38 9.29 8.18
N VAL A 166 -7.45 9.65 7.46
CA VAL A 166 -7.89 8.97 6.23
C VAL A 166 -6.88 9.18 5.10
N ILE A 167 -6.43 10.41 4.87
CA ILE A 167 -5.41 10.67 3.83
C ILE A 167 -4.03 10.13 4.22
N GLU A 168 -3.68 10.19 5.51
CA GLU A 168 -2.46 9.55 6.02
C GLU A 168 -2.46 8.03 5.75
N ASP A 169 -3.55 7.34 6.09
CA ASP A 169 -3.72 5.91 5.82
C ASP A 169 -3.68 5.61 4.31
N ALA A 170 -4.36 6.43 3.50
CA ALA A 170 -4.38 6.28 2.04
C ALA A 170 -2.98 6.44 1.41
N CYS A 171 -2.21 7.44 1.84
CA CYS A 171 -0.84 7.66 1.37
C CYS A 171 0.09 6.51 1.80
N LEU A 172 0.03 6.10 3.07
CA LEU A 172 0.83 4.98 3.57
C LEU A 172 0.48 3.70 2.81
N ARG A 173 -0.81 3.40 2.64
CA ARG A 173 -1.27 2.24 1.87
C ARG A 173 -0.76 2.25 0.44
N ALA A 174 -0.91 3.37 -0.26
CA ALA A 174 -0.44 3.52 -1.64
C ALA A 174 1.08 3.30 -1.72
N TYR A 175 1.84 3.88 -0.78
CA TYR A 175 3.29 3.72 -0.69
C TYR A 175 3.70 2.25 -0.45
N LEU A 176 3.02 1.54 0.46
CA LEU A 176 3.29 0.12 0.73
C LEU A 176 2.92 -0.75 -0.48
N GLN A 177 1.76 -0.54 -1.10
CA GLN A 177 1.37 -1.26 -2.31
C GLN A 177 2.37 -1.03 -3.44
N PHE A 178 2.77 0.23 -3.66
CA PHE A 178 3.76 0.59 -4.65
C PHE A 178 5.10 -0.09 -4.38
N SER A 179 5.57 -0.05 -3.13
CA SER A 179 6.84 -0.67 -2.71
C SER A 179 6.84 -2.19 -2.89
N SER A 180 5.70 -2.86 -2.72
CA SER A 180 5.58 -4.30 -2.93
C SER A 180 5.76 -4.77 -4.38
N LEU A 181 5.62 -3.84 -5.34
CA LEU A 181 5.74 -4.10 -6.77
C LEU A 181 7.09 -3.66 -7.35
N LEU A 182 7.97 -3.09 -6.52
CA LEU A 182 9.28 -2.62 -6.98
C LEU A 182 10.26 -3.80 -7.15
N PRO A 183 11.11 -3.76 -8.19
CA PRO A 183 12.25 -4.67 -8.31
C PRO A 183 13.18 -4.61 -7.10
N GLU A 184 13.81 -5.74 -6.78
CA GLU A 184 14.70 -5.88 -5.62
C GLU A 184 15.87 -4.88 -5.64
N SER A 185 16.35 -4.52 -6.84
CA SER A 185 17.42 -3.52 -7.01
C SER A 185 17.04 -2.14 -6.48
N ILE A 186 15.81 -1.69 -6.74
CA ILE A 186 15.31 -0.41 -6.25
C ILE A 186 14.94 -0.53 -4.78
N LEU A 187 14.31 -1.65 -4.40
CA LEU A 187 13.89 -1.90 -3.02
C LEU A 187 15.08 -1.88 -2.05
N GLY A 188 16.24 -2.39 -2.47
CA GLY A 188 17.48 -2.35 -1.71
C GLY A 188 17.94 -0.94 -1.34
N ASP A 189 17.82 0.01 -2.26
CA ASP A 189 18.26 1.40 -2.05
C ASP A 189 17.35 2.15 -1.06
N ILE A 190 16.08 1.74 -0.96
CA ILE A 190 15.03 2.45 -0.20
C ILE A 190 14.56 1.65 1.02
N VAL A 191 15.24 0.53 1.32
CA VAL A 191 14.76 -0.49 2.25
C VAL A 191 14.51 0.07 3.65
N SER A 192 15.30 1.06 4.08
CA SER A 192 15.14 1.71 5.39
C SER A 192 13.77 2.39 5.52
N ASP A 193 13.38 3.19 4.52
CA ASP A 193 12.10 3.91 4.52
C ASP A 193 10.93 2.93 4.44
N VAL A 194 11.07 1.87 3.64
CA VAL A 194 10.03 0.83 3.50
C VAL A 194 9.86 0.04 4.79
N ILE A 195 10.95 -0.31 5.48
CA ILE A 195 10.90 -0.98 6.79
C ILE A 195 10.19 -0.08 7.80
N GLU A 196 10.58 1.18 7.92
CA GLU A 196 9.97 2.12 8.85
C GLU A 196 8.46 2.25 8.59
N ALA A 197 8.07 2.48 7.33
CA ALA A 197 6.67 2.57 6.93
C ALA A 197 5.89 1.29 7.25
N ALA A 198 6.44 0.11 6.94
CA ALA A 198 5.78 -1.17 7.15
C ALA A 198 5.64 -1.51 8.64
N VAL A 199 6.64 -1.22 9.45
CA VAL A 199 6.56 -1.39 10.91
C VAL A 199 5.51 -0.45 11.50
N LEU A 200 5.55 0.83 11.15
CA LEU A 200 4.60 1.82 11.67
C LEU A 200 3.16 1.51 11.25
N ALA A 201 2.95 1.00 10.03
CA ALA A 201 1.65 0.54 9.58
C ALA A 201 1.04 -0.49 10.55
N VAL A 202 1.87 -1.37 11.10
CA VAL A 202 1.45 -2.46 11.98
C VAL A 202 1.37 -2.01 13.45
N THR A 203 2.32 -1.20 13.91
CA THR A 203 2.46 -0.92 15.35
C THR A 203 1.62 0.26 15.85
N THR A 204 1.32 1.23 14.99
CA THR A 204 0.63 2.46 15.40
C THR A 204 -0.82 2.20 15.82
N GLY A 205 -1.48 1.20 15.23
CA GLY A 205 -2.85 0.78 15.59
C GLY A 205 -3.98 1.72 15.15
N VAL A 206 -3.68 2.78 14.40
CA VAL A 206 -4.65 3.76 13.86
C VAL A 206 -4.99 3.51 12.38
N TYR A 207 -4.16 2.72 11.69
CA TYR A 207 -4.30 2.46 10.26
C TYR A 207 -5.34 1.36 9.97
N SER A 208 -5.88 1.36 8.77
CA SER A 208 -6.88 0.36 8.38
C SER A 208 -6.31 -1.06 8.36
N LEU A 209 -7.18 -2.07 8.48
CA LEU A 209 -6.79 -3.49 8.41
C LEU A 209 -6.00 -3.80 7.12
N GLN A 210 -6.37 -3.16 6.02
CA GLN A 210 -5.71 -3.34 4.72
C GLN A 210 -4.27 -2.79 4.75
N THR A 211 -4.05 -1.60 5.31
CA THR A 211 -2.72 -1.00 5.47
C THR A 211 -1.84 -1.83 6.40
N GLN A 212 -2.38 -2.28 7.53
CA GLN A 212 -1.69 -3.19 8.45
C GLN A 212 -1.31 -4.51 7.75
N THR A 213 -2.21 -5.07 6.93
CA THR A 213 -1.98 -6.34 6.20
C THR A 213 -0.84 -6.18 5.20
N LEU A 214 -0.81 -5.06 4.48
CA LEU A 214 0.27 -4.74 3.55
C LEU A 214 1.60 -4.54 4.27
N GLY A 215 1.60 -3.90 5.45
CA GLY A 215 2.77 -3.78 6.30
C GLY A 215 3.36 -5.15 6.68
N LEU A 216 2.52 -6.07 7.16
CA LEU A 216 2.96 -7.45 7.44
C LEU A 216 3.43 -8.19 6.17
N ALA A 217 2.70 -8.05 5.07
CA ALA A 217 3.09 -8.67 3.81
C ALA A 217 4.48 -8.19 3.34
N LEU A 218 4.75 -6.89 3.42
CA LEU A 218 6.05 -6.31 3.08
C LEU A 218 7.16 -6.75 4.03
N ILE A 219 6.94 -6.75 5.34
CA ILE A 219 7.92 -7.27 6.31
C ILE A 219 8.29 -8.72 5.95
N SER A 220 7.28 -9.54 5.64
CA SER A 220 7.49 -10.93 5.20
C SER A 220 8.31 -11.03 3.91
N THR A 221 7.99 -10.23 2.90
CA THR A 221 8.72 -10.20 1.63
C THR A 221 10.16 -9.73 1.82
N LEU A 222 10.38 -8.69 2.61
CA LEU A 222 11.72 -8.19 2.93
C LEU A 222 12.54 -9.22 3.70
N ALA A 223 11.91 -10.01 4.57
CA ALA A 223 12.60 -11.11 5.24
C ALA A 223 13.08 -12.20 4.28
N THR A 224 12.39 -12.39 3.16
CA THR A 224 12.79 -13.37 2.14
C THR A 224 13.82 -12.83 1.16
N VAL A 225 13.67 -11.58 0.75
CA VAL A 225 14.48 -10.98 -0.33
C VAL A 225 15.72 -10.26 0.22
N LEU A 226 15.58 -9.53 1.32
CA LEU A 226 16.63 -8.71 1.94
C LEU A 226 16.76 -8.99 3.46
N PRO A 227 17.00 -10.26 3.88
CA PRO A 227 16.97 -10.67 5.30
C PRO A 227 17.98 -9.93 6.18
N SER A 228 19.16 -9.59 5.65
CA SER A 228 20.16 -8.80 6.38
C SER A 228 19.65 -7.39 6.66
N SER A 229 19.13 -6.72 5.63
CA SER A 229 18.64 -5.34 5.72
C SER A 229 17.44 -5.22 6.65
N LEU A 230 16.53 -6.20 6.63
CA LEU A 230 15.40 -6.24 7.56
C LEU A 230 15.87 -6.33 9.02
N ARG A 231 16.79 -7.25 9.31
CA ARG A 231 17.28 -7.47 10.68
C ARG A 231 18.07 -6.29 11.22
N SER A 232 18.86 -5.61 10.39
CA SER A 232 19.57 -4.41 10.82
C SER A 232 18.72 -3.14 10.81
N GLY A 233 17.68 -3.10 9.97
CA GLY A 233 16.81 -1.94 9.79
C GLY A 233 15.72 -1.81 10.86
N ILE A 234 15.29 -2.93 11.44
CA ILE A 234 14.35 -2.91 12.57
C ILE A 234 15.14 -2.76 13.87
N SER A 235 14.98 -1.62 14.55
CA SER A 235 15.56 -1.40 15.88
C SER A 235 14.92 -2.32 16.92
N ASP A 236 15.63 -2.59 18.01
CA ASP A 236 15.14 -3.45 19.09
C ASP A 236 13.78 -2.99 19.66
N GLY A 237 13.58 -1.66 19.75
CA GLY A 237 12.32 -1.06 20.19
C GLY A 237 11.18 -1.27 19.19
N HIS A 238 11.45 -1.10 17.89
CA HIS A 238 10.47 -1.39 16.85
C HIS A 238 10.12 -2.88 16.77
N ALA A 239 11.09 -3.77 17.02
CA ALA A 239 10.83 -5.19 17.14
C ALA A 239 9.93 -5.50 18.34
N ASP A 240 10.17 -4.84 19.48
CA ASP A 240 9.31 -4.95 20.67
C ASP A 240 7.88 -4.50 20.38
N ASP A 241 7.71 -3.32 19.81
CA ASP A 241 6.39 -2.81 19.44
C ASP A 241 5.66 -3.76 18.50
N LEU A 242 6.38 -4.35 17.53
CA LEU A 242 5.82 -5.34 16.62
C LEU A 242 5.28 -6.55 17.39
N PHE A 243 6.09 -7.15 18.27
CA PHE A 243 5.69 -8.30 19.08
C PHE A 243 4.56 -7.98 20.07
N GLU A 244 4.53 -6.78 20.65
CA GLU A 244 3.45 -6.30 21.52
C GLU A 244 2.12 -6.18 20.78
N LYS A 245 2.15 -5.86 19.48
CA LYS A 245 0.95 -5.59 18.68
C LYS A 245 0.35 -6.83 18.02
N LEU A 246 1.11 -7.91 17.84
CA LEU A 246 0.62 -9.14 17.20
C LEU A 246 -0.65 -9.74 17.83
N PRO A 247 -0.80 -9.83 19.18
CA PRO A 247 -2.02 -10.35 19.77
C PRO A 247 -3.24 -9.46 19.53
N LEU A 248 -3.05 -8.14 19.45
CA LEU A 248 -4.13 -7.19 19.20
C LEU A 248 -4.65 -7.31 17.77
N ILE A 249 -3.74 -7.50 16.80
CA ILE A 249 -4.10 -7.78 15.40
C ILE A 249 -4.97 -9.04 15.33
N LEU A 250 -4.56 -10.09 16.04
CA LEU A 250 -5.30 -11.34 16.07
C LEU A 250 -6.70 -11.15 16.67
N GLN A 251 -6.82 -10.47 17.83
CA GLN A 251 -8.10 -10.16 18.47
C GLN A 251 -9.05 -9.39 17.55
N ASN A 252 -8.52 -8.45 16.77
CA ASN A 252 -9.31 -7.66 15.82
C ASN A 252 -9.82 -8.46 14.61
N THR A 253 -9.34 -9.69 14.41
CA THR A 253 -9.66 -10.56 13.26
C THR A 253 -10.35 -11.87 13.62
N SER A 254 -10.53 -12.17 14.91
CA SER A 254 -11.06 -13.45 15.41
C SER A 254 -12.45 -13.34 16.06
N GLY A 255 -13.05 -12.15 16.09
CA GLY A 255 -14.31 -11.88 16.81
C GLY A 255 -15.52 -11.53 15.94
N SER A 256 -15.36 -11.43 14.62
CA SER A 256 -16.43 -11.00 13.73
C SER A 256 -17.01 -12.21 12.99
N ALA A 257 -18.12 -12.74 13.49
CA ALA A 257 -18.98 -13.60 12.67
C ALA A 257 -19.59 -12.72 11.57
N THR A 258 -18.79 -12.39 10.56
CA THR A 258 -19.19 -11.59 9.40
C THR A 258 -19.79 -12.51 8.36
N ASP A 259 -21.05 -12.26 8.02
CA ASP A 259 -21.71 -12.91 6.88
C ASP A 259 -21.17 -12.41 5.53
N ASP A 260 -20.33 -11.37 5.51
CA ASP A 260 -19.69 -10.83 4.30
C ASP A 260 -18.43 -11.64 3.92
N PRO A 261 -18.45 -12.41 2.82
CA PRO A 261 -17.31 -13.22 2.39
C PRO A 261 -16.08 -12.37 2.08
N ALA A 262 -16.24 -11.13 1.62
CA ALA A 262 -15.11 -10.26 1.31
C ALA A 262 -14.39 -9.79 2.57
N THR A 263 -15.12 -9.63 3.68
CA THR A 263 -14.53 -9.27 4.98
C THR A 263 -13.82 -10.47 5.61
N ALA A 264 -14.44 -11.65 5.57
CA ALA A 264 -13.81 -12.89 6.03
C ALA A 264 -12.50 -13.19 5.28
N GLU A 265 -12.45 -12.98 3.96
CA GLU A 265 -11.23 -13.14 3.17
C GLU A 265 -10.12 -12.17 3.60
N ARG A 266 -10.46 -10.90 3.86
CA ARG A 266 -9.49 -9.89 4.32
C ARG A 266 -8.91 -10.24 5.68
N GLU A 267 -9.74 -10.67 6.62
CA GLU A 267 -9.31 -11.10 7.95
C GLU A 267 -8.44 -12.37 7.89
N ALA A 268 -8.81 -13.34 7.04
CA ALA A 268 -7.99 -14.54 6.81
C ALA A 268 -6.63 -14.19 6.17
N ARG A 269 -6.59 -13.23 5.23
CA ARG A 269 -5.35 -12.74 4.61
C ARG A 269 -4.44 -12.05 5.64
N MET A 270 -4.99 -11.27 6.56
CA MET A 270 -4.25 -10.69 7.68
C MET A 270 -3.62 -11.79 8.54
N ARG A 271 -4.41 -12.76 9.00
CA ARG A 271 -3.95 -13.90 9.82
C ARG A 271 -2.89 -14.73 9.11
N TYR A 272 -3.02 -14.90 7.79
CA TYR A 272 -2.01 -15.54 6.96
C TYR A 272 -0.68 -14.78 6.99
N HIS A 273 -0.69 -13.46 6.72
CA HIS A 273 0.55 -12.66 6.75
C HIS A 273 1.14 -12.53 8.14
N LEU A 274 0.32 -12.56 9.20
CA LEU A 274 0.78 -12.64 10.57
C LEU A 274 1.61 -13.92 10.81
N ALA A 275 1.12 -15.08 10.36
CA ALA A 275 1.86 -16.34 10.48
C ALA A 275 3.17 -16.34 9.66
N VAL A 276 3.15 -15.76 8.46
CA VAL A 276 4.36 -15.62 7.63
C VAL A 276 5.38 -14.69 8.29
N CYS A 277 4.94 -13.53 8.80
CA CYS A 277 5.79 -12.62 9.58
C CYS A 277 6.43 -13.33 10.76
N LEU A 278 5.67 -14.08 11.55
CA LEU A 278 6.22 -14.85 12.67
C LEU A 278 7.31 -15.82 12.23
N SER A 279 7.17 -16.47 11.08
CA SER A 279 8.22 -17.34 10.52
C SER A 279 9.53 -16.60 10.19
N ALA A 280 9.45 -15.31 9.89
CA ALA A 280 10.59 -14.46 9.59
C ALA A 280 11.23 -13.86 10.86
N LEU A 281 10.40 -13.38 11.79
CA LEU A 281 10.85 -12.69 13.00
C LEU A 281 11.62 -13.61 13.97
N VAL A 282 11.49 -14.93 13.83
CA VAL A 282 12.29 -15.90 14.60
C VAL A 282 13.80 -15.74 14.36
N ASP A 283 14.19 -15.09 13.26
CA ASP A 283 15.59 -14.89 12.88
C ASP A 283 16.21 -13.61 13.49
N PHE A 284 15.46 -12.92 14.37
CA PHE A 284 15.93 -11.76 15.12
C PHE A 284 16.86 -12.17 16.27
N PRO A 285 17.63 -11.22 16.86
CA PRO A 285 18.53 -11.53 17.96
C PRO A 285 17.84 -12.30 19.10
N ALA A 286 18.52 -13.34 19.62
CA ALA A 286 17.99 -14.22 20.65
C ALA A 286 17.43 -13.51 21.91
N PRO A 287 18.03 -12.41 22.41
CA PRO A 287 17.45 -11.66 23.53
C PRO A 287 16.04 -11.13 23.22
N ILE A 288 15.79 -10.73 21.96
CA ILE A 288 14.50 -10.21 21.50
C ILE A 288 13.46 -11.32 21.39
N THR A 289 13.84 -12.44 20.79
CA THR A 289 12.89 -13.55 20.58
C THR A 289 12.58 -14.27 21.88
N ALA A 290 13.54 -14.40 22.80
CA ALA A 290 13.35 -15.05 24.10
C ALA A 290 12.32 -14.32 25.00
N ARG A 291 12.38 -12.98 25.09
CA ARG A 291 11.42 -12.19 25.89
C ARG A 291 9.98 -12.29 25.38
N HIS A 292 9.80 -12.51 24.08
CA HIS A 292 8.47 -12.59 23.45
C HIS A 292 7.97 -14.01 23.19
N LYS A 293 8.78 -15.04 23.45
CA LYS A 293 8.48 -16.46 23.19
C LYS A 293 7.09 -16.87 23.67
N GLY A 294 6.76 -16.54 24.92
CA GLY A 294 5.46 -16.91 25.51
C GLY A 294 4.26 -16.28 24.80
N ARG A 295 4.41 -15.04 24.33
CA ARG A 295 3.37 -14.33 23.57
C ARG A 295 3.22 -14.91 22.17
N VAL A 296 4.33 -15.10 21.47
CA VAL A 296 4.33 -15.68 20.13
C VAL A 296 3.72 -17.08 20.13
N ARG A 297 4.05 -17.90 21.13
CA ARG A 297 3.46 -19.22 21.29
C ARG A 297 1.92 -19.17 21.35
N ARG A 298 1.33 -18.28 22.14
CA ARG A 298 -0.14 -18.15 22.24
C ARG A 298 -0.78 -17.71 20.91
N VAL A 299 -0.12 -16.78 20.21
CA VAL A 299 -0.59 -16.34 18.88
C VAL A 299 -0.57 -17.51 17.90
N LEU A 300 0.50 -18.31 17.89
CA LEU A 300 0.62 -19.48 17.02
C LEU A 300 -0.37 -20.58 17.37
N GLU A 301 -0.59 -20.85 18.66
CA GLU A 301 -1.61 -21.80 19.12
C GLU A 301 -2.99 -21.43 18.57
N HIS A 302 -3.37 -20.15 18.62
CA HIS A 302 -4.63 -19.70 18.03
C HIS A 302 -4.68 -19.81 16.50
N LEU A 303 -3.59 -19.46 15.80
CA LEU A 303 -3.53 -19.56 14.33
C LEU A 303 -3.49 -21.02 13.82
N LEU A 304 -3.08 -21.98 14.66
CA LEU A 304 -3.11 -23.41 14.33
C LEU A 304 -4.54 -23.97 14.32
N ASP A 305 -5.44 -23.36 15.10
CA ASP A 305 -6.85 -23.72 15.20
C ASP A 305 -7.73 -22.90 14.23
N ASP A 306 -7.12 -22.14 13.31
CA ASP A 306 -7.82 -21.26 12.37
C ASP A 306 -8.70 -22.03 11.36
N ASP A 307 -9.89 -21.49 11.05
CA ASP A 307 -10.80 -22.07 10.06
C ASP A 307 -10.16 -22.19 8.66
N CYS A 308 -9.30 -21.23 8.30
CA CYS A 308 -8.65 -21.19 7.00
C CYS A 308 -7.43 -22.14 6.95
N ARG A 309 -7.48 -23.13 6.03
CA ARG A 309 -6.38 -24.10 5.82
C ARG A 309 -5.04 -23.43 5.52
N SER A 310 -5.05 -22.35 4.72
CA SER A 310 -3.82 -21.64 4.35
C SER A 310 -3.17 -20.94 5.56
N VAL A 311 -3.98 -20.42 6.48
CA VAL A 311 -3.48 -19.83 7.73
C VAL A 311 -2.84 -20.89 8.60
N ARG A 312 -3.54 -22.01 8.84
CA ARG A 312 -3.03 -23.15 9.63
C ARG A 312 -1.70 -23.69 9.09
N LEU A 313 -1.56 -23.79 7.76
CA LEU A 313 -0.32 -24.26 7.14
C LEU A 313 0.86 -23.31 7.39
N GLN A 314 0.67 -22.00 7.32
CA GLN A 314 1.75 -21.06 7.63
C GLN A 314 2.02 -21.00 9.13
N ALA A 315 0.97 -21.09 9.96
CA ALA A 315 1.12 -21.15 11.41
C ALA A 315 1.91 -22.39 11.84
N SER A 316 1.70 -23.55 11.22
CA SER A 316 2.48 -24.75 11.51
C SER A 316 3.95 -24.60 11.13
N ARG A 317 4.24 -23.96 9.99
CA ARG A 317 5.62 -23.66 9.57
C ARG A 317 6.30 -22.70 10.54
N ALA A 318 5.61 -21.63 10.94
CA ALA A 318 6.10 -20.68 11.92
C ALA A 318 6.39 -21.38 13.25
N ASN A 319 5.43 -22.16 13.76
CA ASN A 319 5.54 -22.86 15.04
C ASN A 319 6.73 -23.83 15.08
N ILE A 320 6.95 -24.59 14.01
CA ILE A 320 8.13 -25.46 13.90
C ILE A 320 9.42 -24.64 13.97
N ARG A 321 9.51 -23.51 13.25
CA ARG A 321 10.71 -22.67 13.27
C ARG A 321 10.96 -22.08 14.66
N TRP A 322 9.93 -21.59 15.33
CA TRP A 322 10.02 -21.06 16.69
C TRP A 322 10.46 -22.12 17.69
N TYR A 323 9.86 -23.31 17.63
CA TYR A 323 10.24 -24.42 18.52
C TYR A 323 11.70 -24.84 18.35
N LEU A 324 12.22 -24.82 17.12
CA LEU A 324 13.59 -25.22 16.82
C LEU A 324 14.64 -24.15 17.16
N ARG A 325 14.27 -22.86 17.22
CA ARG A 325 15.22 -21.74 17.35
C ARG A 325 15.15 -20.99 18.68
N VAL A 326 14.02 -21.02 19.40
CA VAL A 326 13.74 -20.20 20.59
C VAL A 326 13.20 -21.05 21.72
#